data_AF-A0AAD7I6G4-F1
#
_entry.id   AF-A0AAD7I6G4-F1
#
_cell.length_a   1.000
_cell.length_b   1.000
_cell.length_c   1.000
_cell.angle_alpha   90.00
_cell.angle_beta   90.00
_cell.angle_gamma   90.00
#
_symmetry.space_group_name_H-M   'P 1'
#
loop_
_entity.id
_entity.type
_entity.pdbx_description
1 polymer ?
#
loop_
_entity_poly.entity_id
_entity_poly.type
_entity_poly.pdbx_seq_one_letter_code
_entity_poly.pdbx_strand_id
1 'polypeptide(L)'
;MQLFRWLLRDTQAARLIATTPSVYTVVRWAWTQLIREPDDEGFEDCCRYLRYGFRSNACDERVFEELVLGAGRRQDLASVVMLHPKRVVPTPEHNVTGYTGVHLLGIIFLVDKIIAEGWDEPLRGILLSRGIITTLTTPCCALGRSTNEITLVEVKGFLGALIVGMECSPAQPWIVESLRAGLLPAVFACSSRGNEERTEDLLEDLLQNTLPGSTIHHSVLSQRELSLSDVRDFDAKELIVSPTVLRSWREFLLLAEDRLSAMKAYDACSFTCPWTCGDLSCDKLDSNHDFKRCSACRSIYYCSPECQAKDWRRGGHRQTCDALYNRRRRNSHISAKDRAFTRALLNHDCSKQQREIALDELEWMHAHPNEIPYILFDYSEGQLNVSFESHQNAPPEFAAELTRTVDGGNARRLHLMLIFDGDVTLF
;
A
#
# COMPACT_ATOMS: atom_id res chain seq x y z
N MET A 1 -9.96 35.24 22.15
CA MET A 1 -8.99 35.20 21.01
C MET A 1 -7.71 35.96 21.29
N GLN A 2 -7.71 37.27 21.58
CA GLN A 2 -6.46 38.02 21.80
C GLN A 2 -5.57 37.50 22.96
N LEU A 3 -6.17 37.12 24.10
CA LEU A 3 -5.42 36.48 25.21
C LEU A 3 -4.81 35.12 24.80
N PHE A 4 -5.55 34.33 24.02
CA PHE A 4 -5.08 33.04 23.49
C PHE A 4 -3.90 33.22 22.53
N ARG A 5 -3.93 34.25 21.67
CA ARG A 5 -2.83 34.59 20.76
C ARG A 5 -1.54 34.97 21.49
N TRP A 6 -1.65 35.70 22.59
CA TRP A 6 -0.49 36.04 23.41
C TRP A 6 0.15 34.78 24.03
N LEU A 7 -0.68 33.88 24.56
CA LEU A 7 -0.23 32.63 25.17
C LEU A 7 0.44 31.67 24.17
N LEU A 8 0.06 31.70 22.89
CA LEU A 8 0.67 30.86 21.86
C LEU A 8 2.12 31.24 21.51
N ARG A 9 2.56 32.46 21.84
CA ARG A 9 3.96 32.89 21.61
C ARG A 9 4.91 32.40 22.70
N ASP A 10 4.38 31.97 23.85
CA ASP A 10 5.15 31.44 24.96
C ASP A 10 5.03 29.91 24.99
N THR A 11 6.18 29.23 24.82
CA THR A 11 6.27 27.76 24.80
C THR A 11 5.75 27.12 26.09
N GLN A 12 5.90 27.78 27.25
CA GLN A 12 5.42 27.29 28.53
C GLN A 12 3.90 27.43 28.64
N ALA A 13 3.37 28.58 28.21
CA ALA A 13 1.93 28.80 28.14
C ALA A 13 1.24 27.85 27.14
N ALA A 14 1.86 27.59 25.98
CA ALA A 14 1.37 26.62 25.01
C ALA A 14 1.28 25.19 25.60
N ARG A 15 2.27 24.78 26.42
CA ARG A 15 2.23 23.50 27.15
C ARG A 15 1.10 23.46 28.17
N LEU A 16 0.90 24.52 28.96
CA LEU A 16 -0.20 24.60 29.92
C LEU A 16 -1.57 24.54 29.23
N ILE A 17 -1.69 25.18 28.07
CA ILE A 17 -2.92 25.09 27.28
C ILE A 17 -3.11 23.66 26.78
N ALA A 18 -2.08 23.03 26.21
CA ALA A 18 -2.16 21.65 25.73
C ALA A 18 -2.53 20.65 26.84
N THR A 19 -2.21 20.95 28.11
CA THR A 19 -2.59 20.09 29.24
C THR A 19 -3.97 20.42 29.83
N THR A 20 -4.59 21.55 29.45
CA THR A 20 -5.89 21.99 29.96
C THR A 20 -7.03 21.10 29.45
N PRO A 21 -7.84 20.49 30.34
CA PRO A 21 -8.95 19.62 29.93
C PRO A 21 -9.97 20.34 29.04
N SER A 22 -10.51 19.62 28.07
CA SER A 22 -11.54 20.06 27.11
C SER A 22 -11.12 21.19 26.17
N VAL A 23 -9.85 21.63 26.19
CA VAL A 23 -9.40 22.68 25.28
C VAL A 23 -9.49 22.20 23.83
N TYR A 24 -9.20 20.92 23.56
CA TYR A 24 -9.22 20.41 22.19
C TYR A 24 -10.63 20.18 21.68
N THR A 25 -11.60 20.00 22.58
CA THR A 25 -13.02 20.04 22.23
C THR A 25 -13.41 21.41 21.66
N VAL A 26 -12.94 22.49 22.28
CA VAL A 26 -13.16 23.88 21.80
C VAL A 26 -12.36 24.15 20.53
N VAL A 27 -11.08 23.72 20.47
CA VAL A 27 -10.24 23.86 19.26
C VAL A 27 -10.88 23.16 18.07
N ARG A 28 -11.38 21.93 18.24
CA ARG A 28 -12.12 21.24 17.17
C ARG A 28 -13.32 22.10 16.75
N TRP A 29 -14.18 22.49 17.69
CA TRP A 29 -15.39 23.24 17.35
C TRP A 29 -15.05 24.50 16.53
N ALA A 30 -14.04 25.27 16.97
CA ALA A 30 -13.55 26.45 16.26
C ALA A 30 -12.98 26.10 14.88
N TRP A 31 -12.14 25.07 14.78
CA TRP A 31 -11.57 24.60 13.52
C TRP A 31 -12.65 24.27 12.48
N THR A 32 -13.77 23.70 12.90
CA THR A 32 -14.88 23.33 11.99
C THR A 32 -15.62 24.53 11.41
N GLN A 33 -15.72 25.61 12.18
CA GLN A 33 -16.32 26.86 11.69
C GLN A 33 -15.31 27.58 10.79
N LEU A 34 -14.10 27.78 11.30
CA LEU A 34 -13.07 28.61 10.68
C LEU A 34 -12.56 28.04 9.35
N ILE A 35 -12.54 26.71 9.18
CA ILE A 35 -12.14 26.07 7.93
C ILE A 35 -13.02 26.45 6.73
N ARG A 36 -14.22 27.01 6.96
CA ARG A 36 -15.11 27.50 5.88
C ARG A 36 -15.12 29.01 5.73
N GLU A 37 -14.59 29.74 6.71
CA GLU A 37 -14.60 31.20 6.76
C GLU A 37 -13.31 31.78 6.17
N PRO A 38 -13.31 32.97 5.56
CA PRO A 38 -12.09 33.63 5.08
C PRO A 38 -11.17 34.13 6.21
N ASP A 39 -11.52 33.96 7.49
CA ASP A 39 -10.66 34.34 8.63
C ASP A 39 -9.47 33.40 8.76
N ASP A 40 -8.35 33.84 8.20
CA ASP A 40 -7.10 33.10 8.19
C ASP A 40 -6.34 33.13 9.53
N GLU A 41 -6.59 34.13 10.39
CA GLU A 41 -5.85 34.29 11.64
C GLU A 41 -6.38 33.34 12.74
N GLY A 42 -7.70 33.27 12.92
CA GLY A 42 -8.30 32.30 13.83
C GLY A 42 -8.02 30.85 13.40
N PHE A 43 -8.01 30.61 12.09
CA PHE A 43 -7.69 29.31 11.53
C PHE A 43 -6.23 28.92 11.79
N GLU A 44 -5.29 29.86 11.64
CA GLU A 44 -3.87 29.66 11.97
C GLU A 44 -3.67 29.34 13.46
N ASP A 45 -4.38 30.03 14.35
CA ASP A 45 -4.33 29.75 15.79
C ASP A 45 -4.75 28.29 16.09
N CYS A 46 -5.80 27.78 15.45
CA CYS A 46 -6.20 26.37 15.58
C CYS A 46 -5.07 25.41 15.15
N CYS A 47 -4.37 25.72 14.06
CA CYS A 47 -3.27 24.90 13.56
C CYS A 47 -2.08 24.88 14.52
N ARG A 48 -1.77 26.02 15.14
CA ARG A 48 -0.75 26.09 16.20
C ARG A 48 -1.12 25.20 17.37
N TYR A 49 -2.37 25.22 17.83
CA TYR A 49 -2.83 24.34 18.91
C TYR A 49 -2.71 22.87 18.57
N LEU A 50 -3.18 22.46 17.38
CA LEU A 50 -3.02 21.08 16.91
C LEU A 50 -1.55 20.68 16.88
N ARG A 51 -0.68 21.53 16.32
CA ARG A 51 0.76 21.29 16.31
C ARG A 51 1.32 21.08 17.72
N TYR A 52 0.96 21.91 18.69
CA TYR A 52 1.46 21.76 20.06
C TYR A 52 0.96 20.47 20.72
N GLY A 53 -0.31 20.11 20.51
CA GLY A 53 -0.90 18.88 21.04
C GLY A 53 -0.19 17.64 20.54
N PHE A 54 0.01 17.54 19.22
CA PHE A 54 0.54 16.32 18.59
C PHE A 54 2.08 16.26 18.50
N ARG A 55 2.78 17.40 18.57
CA ARG A 55 4.26 17.43 18.52
C ARG A 55 4.90 17.05 19.85
N SER A 56 4.24 17.32 20.97
CA SER A 56 4.83 17.02 22.28
C SER A 56 4.85 15.51 22.51
N ASN A 57 5.90 14.95 23.13
CA ASN A 57 5.88 13.56 23.63
C ASN A 57 4.78 13.32 24.69
N ALA A 58 4.08 14.38 25.11
CA ALA A 58 2.87 14.34 25.91
C ALA A 58 1.60 14.26 25.04
N CYS A 59 1.73 13.85 23.77
CA CYS A 59 0.60 13.45 22.94
C CYS A 59 -0.07 12.28 23.65
N ASP A 60 -1.10 12.61 24.41
CA ASP A 60 -1.93 11.69 25.16
C ASP A 60 -3.15 11.37 24.26
N GLU A 61 -3.57 10.11 24.26
CA GLU A 61 -4.84 9.63 23.69
C GLU A 61 -6.01 10.58 24.06
N ARG A 62 -5.93 11.23 25.22
CA ARG A 62 -6.81 12.33 25.65
C ARG A 62 -6.98 13.46 24.62
N VAL A 63 -5.92 13.97 24.02
CA VAL A 63 -6.01 15.08 23.03
C VAL A 63 -6.85 14.64 21.84
N PHE A 64 -6.64 13.41 21.39
CA PHE A 64 -7.39 12.82 20.29
C PHE A 64 -8.87 12.61 20.67
N GLU A 65 -9.15 12.04 21.84
CA GLU A 65 -10.51 11.85 22.35
C GLU A 65 -11.27 13.18 22.50
N GLU A 66 -10.60 14.25 22.95
CA GLU A 66 -11.21 15.58 23.02
C GLU A 66 -11.55 16.15 21.64
N LEU A 67 -10.74 15.87 20.60
CA LEU A 67 -11.06 16.24 19.22
C LEU A 67 -12.24 15.43 18.70
N VAL A 68 -12.31 14.12 18.97
CA VAL A 68 -13.45 13.29 18.58
C VAL A 68 -14.72 13.76 19.29
N LEU A 69 -14.64 14.07 20.59
CA LEU A 69 -15.75 14.62 21.37
C LEU A 69 -16.20 15.98 20.83
N GLY A 70 -15.27 16.90 20.56
CA GLY A 70 -15.57 18.19 19.94
C GLY A 70 -16.08 18.08 18.50
N ALA A 71 -15.88 16.93 17.87
CA ALA A 71 -16.47 16.60 16.59
C ALA A 71 -17.88 16.04 16.69
N GLY A 72 -18.25 15.48 17.83
CA GLY A 72 -19.46 14.69 18.03
C GLY A 72 -19.35 13.29 17.41
N ARG A 73 -18.85 13.19 16.16
CA ARG A 73 -18.62 11.91 15.47
C ARG A 73 -17.29 11.90 14.73
N ARG A 74 -16.68 10.72 14.62
CA ARG A 74 -15.45 10.50 13.82
C ARG A 74 -15.61 10.92 12.36
N GLN A 75 -16.79 10.76 11.77
CA GLN A 75 -17.09 11.21 10.41
C GLN A 75 -17.00 12.74 10.26
N ASP A 76 -17.39 13.47 11.30
CA ASP A 76 -17.34 14.94 11.30
C ASP A 76 -15.90 15.42 11.55
N LEU A 77 -15.08 14.68 12.30
CA LEU A 77 -13.64 14.94 12.41
C LEU A 77 -12.92 14.67 11.08
N ALA A 78 -13.16 13.50 10.47
CA ALA A 78 -12.61 13.13 9.17
C ALA A 78 -12.92 14.19 8.10
N SER A 79 -14.14 14.72 8.08
CA SER A 79 -14.54 15.78 7.13
C SER A 79 -13.66 17.02 7.25
N VAL A 80 -13.33 17.43 8.48
CA VAL A 80 -12.52 18.62 8.74
C VAL A 80 -11.04 18.35 8.42
N VAL A 81 -10.52 17.18 8.81
CA VAL A 81 -9.16 16.72 8.44
C VAL A 81 -8.98 16.72 6.92
N MET A 82 -9.96 16.20 6.18
CA MET A 82 -9.93 16.14 4.72
C MET A 82 -10.05 17.50 4.03
N LEU A 83 -10.85 18.41 4.61
CA LEU A 83 -11.06 19.74 4.03
C LEU A 83 -9.83 20.65 4.24
N HIS A 84 -9.02 20.40 5.28
CA HIS A 84 -7.96 21.31 5.67
C HIS A 84 -6.86 21.39 4.60
N PRO A 85 -6.21 20.29 4.17
CA PRO A 85 -5.23 20.37 3.09
C PRO A 85 -5.83 20.89 1.79
N LYS A 86 -7.08 20.55 1.47
CA LYS A 86 -7.76 21.04 0.26
C LYS A 86 -7.98 22.55 0.26
N ARG A 87 -8.19 23.16 1.42
CA ARG A 87 -8.29 24.60 1.55
C ARG A 87 -6.92 25.26 1.40
N VAL A 88 -5.92 24.72 2.09
CA VAL A 88 -4.60 25.34 2.24
C VAL A 88 -3.73 25.12 1.01
N VAL A 89 -3.88 23.98 0.35
CA VAL A 89 -3.21 23.59 -0.91
C VAL A 89 -4.26 22.97 -1.83
N PRO A 90 -5.05 23.82 -2.55
CA PRO A 90 -6.14 23.34 -3.40
C PRO A 90 -5.66 22.59 -4.64
N THR A 91 -4.43 22.85 -5.10
CA THR A 91 -3.87 22.24 -6.31
C THR A 91 -2.38 21.89 -6.13
N PRO A 92 -1.86 20.92 -6.89
CA PRO A 92 -0.42 20.59 -6.91
C PRO A 92 0.50 21.76 -7.32
N GLU A 93 -0.02 22.75 -8.05
CA GLU A 93 0.68 23.96 -8.50
C GLU A 93 0.64 25.11 -7.48
N HIS A 94 -0.04 24.92 -6.35
CA HIS A 94 -0.23 25.98 -5.37
C HIS A 94 1.13 26.46 -4.80
N ASN A 95 1.33 27.78 -4.78
CA ASN A 95 2.54 28.37 -4.24
C ASN A 95 2.56 28.29 -2.71
N VAL A 96 3.37 27.40 -2.15
CA VAL A 96 3.48 27.22 -0.70
C VAL A 96 4.23 28.40 -0.07
N THR A 97 3.52 29.14 0.77
CA THR A 97 4.09 30.24 1.58
C THR A 97 4.44 29.75 2.99
N GLY A 98 5.12 30.58 3.80
CA GLY A 98 5.34 30.27 5.22
C GLY A 98 4.03 30.08 6.00
N TYR A 99 2.96 30.79 5.61
CA TYR A 99 1.62 30.59 6.16
C TYR A 99 1.10 29.18 5.84
N THR A 100 1.16 28.77 4.58
CA THR A 100 0.77 27.43 4.13
C THR A 100 1.49 26.34 4.95
N GLY A 101 2.79 26.51 5.20
CA GLY A 101 3.58 25.56 5.99
C GLY A 101 3.09 25.39 7.42
N VAL A 102 2.76 26.48 8.13
CA VAL A 102 2.22 26.43 9.51
C VAL A 102 0.92 25.62 9.57
N HIS A 103 0.05 25.78 8.58
CA HIS A 103 -1.20 25.04 8.49
C HIS A 103 -0.97 23.54 8.24
N LEU A 104 -0.11 23.23 7.28
CA LEU A 104 0.27 21.85 6.94
C LEU A 104 0.93 21.14 8.13
N LEU A 105 1.80 21.82 8.88
CA LEU A 105 2.38 21.30 10.12
C LEU A 105 1.32 21.03 11.20
N GLY A 106 0.28 21.84 11.29
CA GLY A 106 -0.79 21.65 12.26
C GLY A 106 -1.55 20.34 12.04
N ILE A 107 -1.82 20.01 10.77
CA ILE A 107 -2.60 18.82 10.41
C ILE A 107 -1.75 17.55 10.28
N ILE A 108 -0.50 17.67 9.84
CA ILE A 108 0.29 16.48 9.52
C ILE A 108 0.58 15.62 10.74
N PHE A 109 0.86 16.21 11.90
CA PHE A 109 1.09 15.41 13.10
C PHE A 109 -0.16 14.62 13.52
N LEU A 110 -1.36 15.19 13.37
CA LEU A 110 -2.61 14.46 13.63
C LEU A 110 -2.78 13.32 12.62
N VAL A 111 -2.55 13.59 11.33
CA VAL A 111 -2.66 12.57 10.27
C VAL A 111 -1.63 11.46 10.49
N ASP A 112 -0.39 11.79 10.82
CA ASP A 112 0.68 10.85 11.11
C ASP A 112 0.30 9.93 12.28
N LYS A 113 -0.24 10.47 13.38
CA LYS A 113 -0.76 9.65 14.48
C LYS A 113 -1.89 8.69 14.05
N ILE A 114 -2.81 9.15 13.21
CA ILE A 114 -3.95 8.32 12.79
C ILE A 114 -3.54 7.27 11.76
N ILE A 115 -2.76 7.66 10.76
CA ILE A 115 -2.39 6.82 9.61
C ILE A 115 -1.17 5.97 9.94
N ALA A 116 -0.07 6.58 10.37
CA ALA A 116 1.20 5.91 10.58
C ALA A 116 1.27 5.16 11.91
N GLU A 117 0.79 5.76 13.00
CA GLU A 117 0.81 5.11 14.32
C GLU A 117 -0.46 4.33 14.65
N GLY A 118 -1.49 4.37 13.80
CA GLY A 118 -2.70 3.56 13.94
C GLY A 118 -3.55 3.90 15.18
N TRP A 119 -3.50 5.14 15.68
CA TRP A 119 -4.17 5.53 16.94
C TRP A 119 -5.68 5.28 16.98
N ASP A 120 -6.37 5.35 15.84
CA ASP A 120 -7.81 5.12 15.77
C ASP A 120 -8.19 4.43 14.46
N GLU A 121 -8.27 3.10 14.50
CA GLU A 121 -8.65 2.26 13.35
C GLU A 121 -9.96 2.70 12.67
N PRO A 122 -11.05 3.03 13.40
CA PRO A 122 -12.28 3.48 12.76
C PRO A 122 -12.10 4.78 11.96
N LEU A 123 -11.40 5.79 12.51
CA LEU A 123 -11.15 7.05 11.82
C LEU A 123 -10.17 6.87 10.66
N ARG A 124 -9.13 6.03 10.82
CA ARG A 124 -8.22 5.66 9.74
C ARG A 124 -9.00 5.08 8.55
N GLY A 125 -9.89 4.11 8.80
CA GLY A 125 -10.76 3.55 7.76
C GLY A 125 -11.68 4.60 7.11
N ILE A 126 -12.22 5.54 7.89
CA ILE A 126 -13.03 6.65 7.35
C ILE A 126 -12.19 7.59 6.47
N LEU A 127 -10.95 7.90 6.86
CA LEU A 127 -10.06 8.77 6.09
C LEU A 127 -9.63 8.11 4.77
N LEU A 128 -9.19 6.84 4.83
CA LEU A 128 -8.83 6.05 3.65
C LEU A 128 -10.01 5.95 2.67
N SER A 129 -11.20 5.58 3.15
CA SER A 129 -12.41 5.50 2.30
C SER A 129 -12.88 6.84 1.72
N ARG A 130 -12.37 7.98 2.22
CA ARG A 130 -12.68 9.32 1.72
C ARG A 130 -11.58 9.93 0.84
N GLY A 131 -10.53 9.17 0.52
CA GLY A 131 -9.46 9.60 -0.36
C GLY A 131 -8.44 10.53 0.32
N ILE A 132 -8.09 10.22 1.58
CA ILE A 132 -7.02 10.94 2.29
C ILE A 132 -5.70 10.87 1.51
N ILE A 133 -5.46 9.78 0.79
CA ILE A 133 -4.25 9.58 -0.01
C ILE A 133 -4.12 10.69 -1.06
N THR A 134 -5.14 10.93 -1.90
CA THR A 134 -5.17 12.06 -2.85
C THR A 134 -4.95 13.39 -2.14
N THR A 135 -5.56 13.53 -0.96
CA THR A 135 -5.54 14.76 -0.16
C THR A 135 -4.16 15.03 0.44
N LEU A 136 -3.35 14.01 0.69
CA LEU A 136 -1.96 14.12 1.14
C LEU A 136 -0.97 14.25 -0.01
N THR A 137 -1.20 13.56 -1.14
CA THR A 137 -0.34 13.67 -2.32
C THR A 137 -0.32 15.09 -2.89
N THR A 138 -1.46 15.80 -2.86
CA THR A 138 -1.55 17.18 -3.40
C THR A 138 -0.59 18.16 -2.69
N PRO A 139 -0.59 18.26 -1.34
CA PRO A 139 0.44 18.97 -0.59
C PRO A 139 1.87 18.49 -0.89
N CYS A 140 2.14 17.19 -1.00
CA CYS A 140 3.49 16.71 -1.35
C CYS A 140 3.98 17.29 -2.68
N CYS A 141 3.12 17.30 -3.70
CA CYS A 141 3.45 17.89 -5.01
C CYS A 141 3.77 19.39 -4.90
N ALA A 142 2.92 20.15 -4.20
CA ALA A 142 3.10 21.59 -4.04
C ALA A 142 4.34 21.94 -3.20
N LEU A 143 4.56 21.22 -2.10
CA LEU A 143 5.71 21.38 -1.22
C LEU A 143 7.02 21.02 -1.91
N GLY A 144 7.04 19.95 -2.72
CA GLY A 144 8.22 19.56 -3.48
C GLY A 144 8.66 20.64 -4.48
N ARG A 145 7.72 21.43 -5.02
CA ARG A 145 7.99 22.54 -5.96
C ARG A 145 8.33 23.86 -5.27
N SER A 146 8.11 23.96 -3.95
CA SER A 146 8.35 25.21 -3.20
C SER A 146 9.84 25.47 -3.02
N THR A 147 10.25 26.73 -3.24
CA THR A 147 11.63 27.19 -2.98
C THR A 147 11.86 27.62 -1.53
N ASN A 148 10.85 27.50 -0.65
CA ASN A 148 10.93 27.97 0.74
C ASN A 148 11.58 26.93 1.66
N GLU A 149 12.68 27.26 2.35
CA GLU A 149 13.41 26.34 3.24
C GLU A 149 12.56 25.73 4.37
N ILE A 150 11.56 26.45 4.89
CA ILE A 150 10.71 25.98 6.01
C ILE A 150 9.95 24.69 5.67
N THR A 151 9.80 24.38 4.38
CA THR A 151 8.94 23.31 3.88
C THR A 151 9.58 21.92 3.88
N LEU A 152 10.86 21.74 4.23
CA LEU A 152 11.51 20.40 4.22
C LEU A 152 10.94 19.45 5.30
N VAL A 153 10.81 19.96 6.54
CA VAL A 153 10.21 19.18 7.64
C VAL A 153 8.76 18.79 7.33
N GLU A 154 8.06 19.65 6.59
CA GLU A 154 6.69 19.43 6.13
C GLU A 154 6.64 18.30 5.09
N VAL A 155 7.48 18.38 4.05
CA VAL A 155 7.59 17.33 3.03
C VAL A 155 7.78 15.96 3.66
N LYS A 156 8.73 15.85 4.60
CA LYS A 156 9.02 14.57 5.28
C LYS A 156 7.78 14.01 5.97
N GLY A 157 7.07 14.82 6.75
CA GLY A 157 5.88 14.38 7.48
C GLY A 157 4.78 13.88 6.54
N PHE A 158 4.50 14.63 5.47
CA PHE A 158 3.49 14.24 4.49
C PHE A 158 3.90 13.01 3.68
N LEU A 159 5.17 12.91 3.28
CA LEU A 159 5.67 11.75 2.55
C LEU A 159 5.62 10.49 3.43
N GLY A 160 6.05 10.58 4.70
CA GLY A 160 5.96 9.47 5.64
C GLY A 160 4.53 8.99 5.87
N ALA A 161 3.60 9.91 6.16
CA ALA A 161 2.18 9.56 6.32
C ALA A 161 1.56 8.99 5.04
N LEU A 162 2.00 9.48 3.86
CA LEU A 162 1.56 8.97 2.56
C LEU A 162 2.07 7.54 2.32
N ILE A 163 3.34 7.24 2.59
CA ILE A 163 3.92 5.90 2.44
C ILE A 163 3.18 4.91 3.33
N VAL A 164 3.06 5.18 4.63
CA VAL A 164 2.36 4.27 5.54
C VAL A 164 0.87 4.13 5.18
N GLY A 165 0.25 5.22 4.71
CA GLY A 165 -1.13 5.16 4.20
C GLY A 165 -1.28 4.29 2.97
N MET A 166 -0.30 4.27 2.08
CA MET A 166 -0.27 3.40 0.89
C MET A 166 -0.01 1.93 1.23
N GLU A 167 0.69 1.66 2.33
CA GLU A 167 0.97 0.31 2.83
C GLU A 167 -0.16 -0.25 3.69
N CYS A 168 -1.21 0.53 3.97
CA CYS A 168 -2.38 0.04 4.67
C CYS A 168 -3.14 -0.99 3.83
N SER A 169 -3.25 -2.23 4.33
CA SER A 169 -4.00 -3.28 3.65
C SER A 169 -5.47 -2.89 3.45
N PRO A 170 -6.00 -2.95 2.21
CA PRO A 170 -5.28 -3.34 1.01
C PRO A 170 -4.46 -2.20 0.39
N ALA A 171 -3.18 -2.42 0.10
CA ALA A 171 -2.29 -1.35 -0.40
C ALA A 171 -2.66 -0.86 -1.82
N GLN A 172 -3.11 -1.77 -2.69
CA GLN A 172 -3.29 -1.54 -4.12
C GLN A 172 -4.18 -0.32 -4.48
N PRO A 173 -5.39 -0.14 -3.92
CA PRO A 173 -6.24 1.01 -4.25
C PRO A 173 -5.59 2.35 -3.89
N TRP A 174 -4.84 2.40 -2.78
CA TRP A 174 -4.19 3.60 -2.29
C TRP A 174 -3.01 3.99 -3.17
N ILE A 175 -2.23 3.03 -3.65
CA ILE A 175 -1.14 3.27 -4.60
C ILE A 175 -1.70 3.76 -5.95
N VAL A 176 -2.79 3.17 -6.44
CA VAL A 176 -3.47 3.67 -7.64
C VAL A 176 -3.97 5.11 -7.43
N GLU A 177 -4.51 5.41 -6.26
CA GLU A 177 -4.98 6.75 -5.90
C GLU A 177 -3.85 7.77 -5.86
N SER A 178 -2.73 7.45 -5.20
CA SER A 178 -1.57 8.36 -5.10
C SER A 178 -0.92 8.61 -6.47
N LEU A 179 -0.81 7.58 -7.32
CA LEU A 179 -0.29 7.72 -8.69
C LEU A 179 -1.16 8.67 -9.52
N ARG A 180 -2.49 8.58 -9.42
CA ARG A 180 -3.42 9.53 -10.06
C ARG A 180 -3.28 10.94 -9.52
N ALA A 181 -2.99 11.07 -8.23
CA ALA A 181 -2.82 12.35 -7.57
C ALA A 181 -1.44 13.00 -7.80
N GLY A 182 -0.57 12.37 -8.59
CA GLY A 182 0.74 12.93 -8.97
C GLY A 182 1.90 12.51 -8.06
N LEU A 183 1.85 11.31 -7.47
CA LEU A 183 2.94 10.79 -6.63
C LEU A 183 4.31 10.85 -7.32
N LEU A 184 4.42 10.45 -8.61
CA LEU A 184 5.71 10.43 -9.30
C LEU A 184 6.30 11.85 -9.47
N PRO A 185 5.55 12.86 -9.96
CA PRO A 185 5.99 14.25 -9.88
C PRO A 185 6.40 14.70 -8.47
N ALA A 186 5.69 14.28 -7.42
CA ALA A 186 6.05 14.60 -6.05
C ALA A 186 7.41 14.01 -5.65
N VAL A 187 7.71 12.77 -6.03
CA VAL A 187 9.01 12.10 -5.79
C VAL A 187 10.16 12.91 -6.40
N PHE A 188 10.03 13.33 -7.66
CA PHE A 188 11.05 14.17 -8.32
C PHE A 188 11.21 15.52 -7.63
N ALA A 189 10.08 16.17 -7.33
CA ALA A 189 10.09 17.47 -6.69
C ALA A 189 10.77 17.41 -5.31
N CYS A 190 10.45 16.40 -4.48
CA CYS A 190 11.11 16.17 -3.20
C CYS A 190 12.61 15.87 -3.35
N SER A 191 12.98 15.05 -4.35
CA SER A 191 14.38 14.67 -4.62
C SER A 191 15.26 15.84 -5.05
N SER A 192 14.66 16.84 -5.72
CA SER A 192 15.39 18.01 -6.23
C SER A 192 15.88 18.96 -5.13
N ARG A 193 15.37 18.82 -3.90
CA ARG A 193 15.60 19.76 -2.79
C ARG A 193 16.85 19.45 -1.95
N GLY A 194 17.61 18.43 -2.34
CA GLY A 194 18.91 18.11 -1.74
C GLY A 194 18.86 17.02 -0.66
N ASN A 195 20.05 16.70 -0.16
CA ASN A 195 20.33 15.48 0.61
C ASN A 195 19.95 15.62 2.10
N GLU A 196 18.66 15.79 2.41
CA GLU A 196 18.20 15.46 3.75
C GLU A 196 18.09 13.93 3.86
N GLU A 197 19.05 13.31 4.56
CA GLU A 197 19.18 11.85 4.75
C GLU A 197 17.83 11.15 4.97
N ARG A 198 16.98 11.72 5.84
CA ARG A 198 15.67 11.15 6.16
C ARG A 198 14.64 11.20 5.04
N THR A 199 14.70 12.22 4.18
CA THR A 199 13.80 12.31 3.02
C THR A 199 14.29 11.37 1.93
N GLU A 200 15.61 11.22 1.77
CA GLU A 200 16.21 10.21 0.89
C GLU A 200 15.80 8.80 1.33
N ASP A 201 15.89 8.46 2.62
CA ASP A 201 15.47 7.16 3.16
C ASP A 201 14.01 6.83 2.78
N LEU A 202 13.09 7.78 2.95
CA LEU A 202 11.67 7.59 2.61
C LEU A 202 11.45 7.42 1.10
N LEU A 203 12.19 8.16 0.28
CA LEU A 203 12.11 8.04 -1.18
C LEU A 203 12.73 6.72 -1.67
N GLU A 204 13.83 6.28 -1.05
CA GLU A 204 14.44 4.99 -1.33
C GLU A 204 13.51 3.85 -0.96
N ASP A 205 12.92 3.88 0.23
CA ASP A 205 11.94 2.86 0.67
C ASP A 205 10.72 2.80 -0.26
N LEU A 206 10.16 3.96 -0.62
CA LEU A 206 9.07 4.05 -1.60
C LEU A 206 9.45 3.43 -2.95
N LEU A 207 10.68 3.67 -3.43
CA LEU A 207 11.16 3.24 -4.75
C LEU A 207 11.72 1.82 -4.78
N GLN A 208 12.17 1.28 -3.64
CA GLN A 208 12.74 -0.07 -3.53
C GLN A 208 11.70 -1.09 -3.07
N ASN A 209 10.76 -0.69 -2.20
CA ASN A 209 9.83 -1.60 -1.55
C ASN A 209 8.38 -1.34 -1.99
N THR A 210 7.83 -0.19 -1.61
CA THR A 210 6.37 0.07 -1.75
C THR A 210 5.89 0.05 -3.20
N LEU A 211 6.52 0.82 -4.09
CA LEU A 211 6.11 0.88 -5.51
C LEU A 211 6.45 -0.42 -6.25
N PRO A 212 7.70 -0.93 -6.21
CA PRO A 212 8.03 -2.22 -6.78
C PRO A 212 7.07 -3.35 -6.37
N GLY A 213 6.79 -3.54 -5.08
CA GLY A 213 5.90 -4.62 -4.61
C GLY A 213 4.52 -4.52 -5.26
N SER A 214 3.95 -3.32 -5.32
CA SER A 214 2.61 -3.10 -5.87
C SER A 214 2.46 -3.34 -7.38
N THR A 215 3.57 -3.40 -8.13
CA THR A 215 3.53 -3.61 -9.58
C THR A 215 3.16 -5.03 -10.00
N ILE A 216 2.90 -5.95 -9.05
CA ILE A 216 2.30 -7.25 -9.35
C ILE A 216 0.80 -7.15 -9.73
N HIS A 217 0.19 -5.98 -9.54
CA HIS A 217 -1.20 -5.72 -9.86
C HIS A 217 -1.36 -5.01 -11.20
N HIS A 218 -2.30 -5.50 -12.01
CA HIS A 218 -2.64 -4.97 -13.32
C HIS A 218 -3.06 -3.50 -13.26
N SER A 219 -3.90 -3.17 -12.27
CA SER A 219 -4.42 -1.84 -12.03
C SER A 219 -3.34 -0.82 -11.68
N VAL A 220 -2.32 -1.22 -10.89
CA VAL A 220 -1.17 -0.38 -10.55
C VAL A 220 -0.32 -0.13 -11.78
N LEU A 221 0.03 -1.18 -12.54
CA LEU A 221 0.82 -1.03 -13.78
C LEU A 221 0.09 -0.19 -14.84
N SER A 222 -1.22 -0.38 -14.99
CA SER A 222 -2.04 0.42 -15.92
C SER A 222 -2.04 1.89 -15.52
N GLN A 223 -2.21 2.18 -14.22
CA GLN A 223 -2.16 3.55 -13.73
C GLN A 223 -0.75 4.15 -13.85
N ARG A 224 0.29 3.35 -13.60
CA ARG A 224 1.68 3.76 -13.81
C ARG A 224 1.95 4.14 -15.26
N GLU A 225 1.50 3.36 -16.24
CA GLU A 225 1.74 3.67 -17.66
C GLU A 225 1.18 5.06 -18.02
N LEU A 226 0.02 5.41 -17.46
CA LEU A 226 -0.55 6.75 -17.58
C LEU A 226 0.32 7.80 -16.85
N SER A 227 0.61 7.58 -15.57
CA SER A 227 1.39 8.53 -14.75
C SER A 227 2.84 8.71 -15.23
N LEU A 228 3.43 7.70 -15.88
CA LEU A 228 4.76 7.79 -16.48
C LEU A 228 4.78 8.64 -17.74
N SER A 229 3.67 8.67 -18.48
CA SER A 229 3.56 9.56 -19.63
C SER A 229 3.63 11.03 -19.22
N ASP A 230 3.15 11.36 -18.02
CA ASP A 230 3.21 12.71 -17.44
C ASP A 230 4.63 13.11 -17.00
N VAL A 231 5.50 12.13 -16.73
CA VAL A 231 6.89 12.36 -16.29
C VAL A 231 7.92 12.06 -17.37
N ARG A 232 7.49 11.77 -18.60
CA ARG A 232 8.37 11.33 -19.69
C ARG A 232 9.39 12.40 -20.10
N ASP A 233 9.03 13.67 -19.95
CA ASP A 233 9.87 14.81 -20.29
C ASP A 233 10.83 15.23 -19.17
N PHE A 234 10.76 14.59 -18.00
CA PHE A 234 11.69 14.87 -16.90
C PHE A 234 13.01 14.13 -17.13
N ASP A 235 14.12 14.87 -17.25
CA ASP A 235 15.43 14.27 -17.11
C ASP A 235 15.67 13.94 -15.64
N ALA A 236 15.46 12.67 -15.28
CA ALA A 236 15.67 12.18 -13.93
C ALA A 236 17.09 12.48 -13.39
N LYS A 237 18.11 12.58 -14.28
CA LYS A 237 19.47 12.93 -13.86
C LYS A 237 19.61 14.39 -13.46
N GLU A 238 18.79 15.28 -14.02
CA GLU A 238 18.80 16.70 -13.67
C GLU A 238 17.98 16.99 -12.42
N LEU A 239 16.92 16.19 -12.16
CA LEU A 239 16.00 16.42 -11.05
C LEU A 239 16.29 15.62 -9.78
N ILE A 240 16.85 14.42 -9.89
CA ILE A 240 17.20 13.61 -8.73
C ILE A 240 18.67 13.89 -8.37
N VAL A 241 18.87 14.72 -7.35
CA VAL A 241 20.19 15.13 -6.88
C VAL A 241 20.92 13.96 -6.20
N SER A 242 20.18 13.14 -5.46
CA SER A 242 20.72 12.04 -4.68
C SER A 242 21.11 10.84 -5.56
N PRO A 243 22.39 10.39 -5.56
CA PRO A 243 22.82 9.25 -6.36
C PRO A 243 22.14 7.94 -5.96
N THR A 244 21.79 7.78 -4.67
CA THR A 244 21.14 6.57 -4.16
C THR A 244 19.68 6.52 -4.61
N VAL A 245 18.92 7.60 -4.43
CA VAL A 245 17.54 7.73 -4.95
C VAL A 245 17.51 7.57 -6.47
N LEU A 246 18.49 8.13 -7.20
CA LEU A 246 18.56 7.99 -8.67
C LEU A 246 18.78 6.54 -9.11
N ARG A 247 19.57 5.77 -8.34
CA ARG A 247 19.75 4.34 -8.57
C ARG A 247 18.46 3.57 -8.28
N SER A 248 17.82 3.81 -7.13
CA SER A 248 16.53 3.20 -6.78
C SER A 248 15.46 3.48 -7.85
N TRP A 249 15.40 4.72 -8.35
CA TRP A 249 14.51 5.10 -9.45
C TRP A 249 14.77 4.30 -10.73
N ARG A 250 16.04 4.11 -11.12
CA ARG A 250 16.39 3.33 -12.32
C ARG A 250 16.05 1.86 -12.17
N GLU A 251 16.33 1.27 -11.01
CA GLU A 251 16.01 -0.13 -10.70
C GLU A 251 14.49 -0.35 -10.73
N PHE A 252 13.73 0.56 -10.10
CA PHE A 252 12.27 0.57 -10.18
C PHE A 252 11.77 0.66 -11.63
N LEU A 253 12.31 1.58 -12.43
CA LEU A 253 11.89 1.73 -13.83
C LEU A 253 12.13 0.46 -14.64
N LEU A 254 13.31 -0.15 -14.53
CA LEU A 254 13.66 -1.39 -15.21
C LEU A 254 12.70 -2.53 -14.84
N LEU A 255 12.48 -2.74 -13.54
CA LEU A 255 11.54 -3.76 -13.04
C LEU A 255 10.13 -3.53 -13.56
N ALA A 256 9.65 -2.29 -13.48
CA ALA A 256 8.28 -2.00 -13.83
C ALA A 256 8.07 -1.94 -15.36
N GLU A 257 9.11 -1.71 -16.17
CA GLU A 257 9.08 -1.91 -17.63
C GLU A 257 9.01 -3.40 -18.02
N ASP A 258 9.76 -4.27 -17.34
CA ASP A 258 9.68 -5.74 -17.51
C ASP A 258 8.26 -6.22 -17.20
N ARG A 259 7.70 -5.80 -16.06
CA ARG A 259 6.32 -6.13 -15.67
C ARG A 259 5.26 -5.50 -16.56
N LEU A 260 5.47 -4.30 -17.09
CA LEU A 260 4.58 -3.69 -18.07
C LEU A 260 4.58 -4.48 -19.38
N SER A 261 5.73 -5.03 -19.79
CA SER A 261 5.84 -5.91 -20.96
C SER A 261 5.06 -7.21 -20.73
N ALA A 262 5.16 -7.80 -19.54
CA ALA A 262 4.32 -8.92 -19.14
C ALA A 262 2.84 -8.55 -19.15
N MET A 263 2.44 -7.39 -18.62
CA MET A 263 1.06 -6.91 -18.65
C MET A 263 0.51 -6.79 -20.07
N LYS A 264 1.31 -6.25 -21.01
CA LYS A 264 0.94 -6.14 -22.42
C LYS A 264 0.78 -7.50 -23.08
N ALA A 265 1.68 -8.45 -22.79
CA ALA A 265 1.55 -9.83 -23.25
C ALA A 265 0.29 -10.52 -22.69
N TYR A 266 -0.05 -10.25 -21.42
CA TYR A 266 -1.28 -10.72 -20.79
C TYR A 266 -2.53 -10.15 -21.47
N ASP A 267 -2.59 -8.83 -21.66
CA ASP A 267 -3.73 -8.17 -22.31
C ASP A 267 -3.88 -8.59 -23.78
N ALA A 268 -2.78 -8.92 -24.46
CA ALA A 268 -2.78 -9.48 -25.81
C ALA A 268 -3.15 -10.99 -25.88
N CYS A 269 -3.44 -11.62 -24.73
CA CYS A 269 -3.67 -13.07 -24.62
C CYS A 269 -2.49 -13.92 -25.12
N SER A 270 -1.28 -13.38 -25.08
CA SER A 270 -0.05 -14.07 -25.50
C SER A 270 0.46 -15.05 -24.44
N PHE A 271 -0.04 -14.98 -23.20
CA PHE A 271 0.26 -15.97 -22.18
C PHE A 271 -0.65 -17.19 -22.30
N THR A 272 -0.04 -18.35 -22.56
CA THR A 272 -0.64 -19.63 -22.20
C THR A 272 -0.50 -19.80 -20.69
N CYS A 273 -1.56 -19.50 -19.94
CA CYS A 273 -1.68 -20.00 -18.56
C CYS A 273 -2.34 -21.38 -18.64
N PRO A 274 -1.58 -22.50 -18.63
CA PRO A 274 -2.19 -23.81 -18.58
C PRO A 274 -2.98 -23.92 -17.27
N TRP A 275 -4.24 -24.33 -17.39
CA TRP A 275 -5.09 -24.64 -16.25
C TRP A 275 -4.89 -26.11 -15.90
N THR A 276 -4.69 -26.37 -14.62
CA THR A 276 -4.57 -27.71 -14.06
C THR A 276 -5.91 -28.14 -13.47
N CYS A 277 -6.24 -29.43 -13.58
CA CYS A 277 -7.42 -29.96 -12.90
C CYS A 277 -7.14 -30.03 -11.39
N GLY A 278 -8.08 -29.53 -10.58
CA GLY A 278 -8.00 -29.58 -9.13
C GLY A 278 -8.09 -30.99 -8.55
N ASP A 279 -8.65 -31.95 -9.31
CA ASP A 279 -8.47 -33.36 -8.99
C ASP A 279 -7.00 -33.73 -9.22
N LEU A 280 -6.27 -33.95 -8.12
CA LEU A 280 -4.84 -34.25 -8.13
C LEU A 280 -4.51 -35.56 -8.86
N SER A 281 -5.49 -36.42 -9.10
CA SER A 281 -5.31 -37.65 -9.88
C SER A 281 -5.61 -37.49 -11.38
N CYS A 282 -5.92 -36.26 -11.82
CA CYS A 282 -6.20 -35.92 -13.21
C CYS A 282 -5.07 -35.06 -13.77
N ASP A 283 -4.35 -35.57 -14.77
CA ASP A 283 -3.22 -34.88 -15.40
C ASP A 283 -3.63 -33.95 -16.56
N LYS A 284 -4.92 -33.62 -16.70
CA LYS A 284 -5.36 -32.72 -17.76
C LYS A 284 -4.83 -31.31 -17.51
N LEU A 285 -4.03 -30.85 -18.46
CA LEU A 285 -3.54 -29.48 -18.63
C LEU A 285 -4.14 -28.94 -19.92
N ASP A 286 -4.81 -27.78 -19.86
CA ASP A 286 -5.40 -27.18 -21.06
C ASP A 286 -5.42 -25.65 -20.99
N SER A 287 -5.64 -25.03 -22.14
CA SER A 287 -6.02 -23.61 -22.20
C SER A 287 -7.44 -23.44 -21.63
N ASN A 288 -7.67 -22.35 -20.90
CA ASN A 288 -8.81 -22.03 -20.01
C ASN A 288 -10.23 -22.48 -20.46
N HIS A 289 -10.49 -22.62 -21.76
CA HIS A 289 -11.84 -22.60 -22.33
C HIS A 289 -12.79 -23.69 -21.81
N ASP A 290 -12.28 -24.82 -21.33
CA ASP A 290 -13.14 -25.95 -20.90
C ASP A 290 -13.23 -26.14 -19.39
N PHE A 291 -12.42 -25.44 -18.60
CA PHE A 291 -12.37 -25.66 -17.16
C PHE A 291 -13.56 -24.99 -16.45
N LYS A 292 -14.17 -25.71 -15.51
CA LYS A 292 -15.26 -25.23 -14.67
C LYS A 292 -14.73 -24.99 -13.25
N ARG A 293 -15.00 -23.81 -12.70
CA ARG A 293 -14.65 -23.49 -11.32
C ARG A 293 -15.67 -24.05 -10.34
N CYS A 294 -15.22 -24.41 -9.14
CA CYS A 294 -16.10 -24.73 -8.01
C CYS A 294 -17.08 -23.56 -7.76
N SER A 295 -18.38 -23.84 -7.64
CA SER A 295 -19.40 -22.80 -7.47
C SER A 295 -19.34 -22.09 -6.11
N ALA A 296 -18.85 -22.78 -5.08
CA ALA A 296 -18.70 -22.27 -3.72
C ALA A 296 -17.46 -21.36 -3.59
N CYS A 297 -16.25 -21.94 -3.53
CA CYS A 297 -15.03 -21.16 -3.35
C CYS A 297 -14.64 -20.32 -4.58
N ARG A 298 -14.91 -20.83 -5.79
CA ARG A 298 -14.45 -20.29 -7.09
C ARG A 298 -12.93 -20.14 -7.22
N SER A 299 -12.17 -20.89 -6.41
CA SER A 299 -10.70 -20.89 -6.42
C SER A 299 -10.14 -22.11 -7.18
N ILE A 300 -10.80 -23.27 -7.10
CA ILE A 300 -10.36 -24.50 -7.77
C ILE A 300 -11.12 -24.71 -9.09
N TYR A 301 -10.39 -25.18 -10.10
CA TYR A 301 -10.88 -25.43 -11.47
C TYR A 301 -10.84 -26.92 -11.78
N TYR A 302 -11.84 -27.42 -12.49
CA TYR A 302 -11.98 -28.82 -12.86
C TYR A 302 -12.26 -28.95 -14.34
N CYS A 303 -11.66 -29.94 -14.98
CA CYS A 303 -11.95 -30.23 -16.38
C CYS A 303 -13.34 -30.85 -16.61
N SER A 304 -13.95 -31.42 -15.56
CA SER A 304 -15.28 -32.02 -15.64
C SER A 304 -16.00 -32.07 -14.27
N PRO A 305 -17.33 -32.21 -14.24
CA PRO A 305 -18.09 -32.45 -13.00
C PRO A 305 -17.67 -33.72 -12.26
N GLU A 306 -17.21 -34.74 -12.97
CA GLU A 306 -16.75 -36.00 -12.39
C GLU A 306 -15.46 -35.80 -11.58
N CYS A 307 -14.50 -35.05 -12.12
CA CYS A 307 -13.29 -34.66 -11.39
C CYS A 307 -13.64 -33.81 -10.15
N GLN A 308 -14.57 -32.86 -10.26
CA GLN A 308 -15.04 -32.10 -9.10
C GLN A 308 -15.65 -33.01 -8.03
N ALA A 309 -16.53 -33.93 -8.41
CA ALA A 309 -17.18 -34.85 -7.47
C ALA A 309 -16.19 -35.81 -6.81
N LYS A 310 -15.17 -36.26 -7.56
CA LYS A 310 -14.09 -37.11 -7.05
C LYS A 310 -13.22 -36.34 -6.05
N ASP A 311 -12.78 -35.14 -6.40
CA ASP A 311 -12.00 -34.27 -5.54
C ASP A 311 -12.77 -33.89 -4.26
N TRP A 312 -14.08 -33.64 -4.37
CA TRP A 312 -14.95 -33.35 -3.24
C TRP A 312 -15.06 -34.52 -2.24
N ARG A 313 -15.18 -35.76 -2.74
CA ARG A 313 -15.38 -36.94 -1.88
C ARG A 313 -14.08 -37.51 -1.34
N ARG A 314 -13.01 -37.49 -2.13
CA ARG A 314 -11.77 -38.22 -1.86
C ARG A 314 -10.51 -37.37 -1.96
N GLY A 315 -10.56 -36.25 -2.67
CA GLY A 315 -9.39 -35.41 -2.93
C GLY A 315 -9.18 -34.29 -1.91
N GLY A 316 -9.97 -34.20 -0.83
CA GLY A 316 -9.73 -33.22 0.23
C GLY A 316 -10.31 -31.82 0.00
N HIS A 317 -10.98 -31.57 -1.14
CA HIS A 317 -11.53 -30.24 -1.41
C HIS A 317 -12.65 -29.86 -0.43
N ARG A 318 -13.45 -30.81 0.04
CA ARG A 318 -14.54 -30.53 1.00
C ARG A 318 -14.03 -29.88 2.28
N GLN A 319 -12.85 -30.27 2.75
CA GLN A 319 -12.20 -29.76 3.96
C GLN A 319 -11.63 -28.36 3.75
N THR A 320 -11.18 -28.05 2.54
CA THR A 320 -10.49 -26.79 2.21
C THR A 320 -11.42 -25.73 1.57
N CYS A 321 -12.59 -26.13 1.04
CA CYS A 321 -13.48 -25.25 0.27
C CYS A 321 -13.92 -24.00 1.03
N ASP A 322 -14.27 -24.13 2.32
CA ASP A 322 -14.70 -22.98 3.14
C ASP A 322 -13.55 -22.01 3.43
N ALA A 323 -12.35 -22.54 3.73
CA ALA A 323 -11.14 -21.72 3.90
C ALA A 323 -10.84 -20.93 2.61
N LEU A 324 -10.90 -21.59 1.45
CA LEU A 324 -10.72 -20.96 0.13
C LEU A 324 -11.79 -19.88 -0.15
N TYR A 325 -13.04 -20.13 0.23
CA TYR A 325 -14.14 -19.16 0.09
C TYR A 325 -13.89 -17.93 0.98
N ASN A 326 -13.55 -18.14 2.25
CA ASN A 326 -13.28 -17.06 3.19
C ASN A 326 -12.05 -16.24 2.79
N ARG A 327 -11.00 -16.89 2.29
CA ARG A 327 -9.80 -16.23 1.71
C ARG A 327 -10.19 -15.32 0.56
N ARG A 328 -10.93 -15.83 -0.42
CA ARG A 328 -11.40 -15.02 -1.56
C ARG A 328 -12.30 -13.85 -1.13
N ARG A 329 -13.09 -14.03 -0.07
CA ARG A 329 -13.94 -12.98 0.50
C ARG A 329 -13.11 -11.89 1.22
N ARG A 330 -12.05 -12.26 1.95
CA ARG A 330 -11.09 -11.30 2.54
C ARG A 330 -10.41 -10.49 1.43
N ASN A 331 -10.03 -11.15 0.34
CA ASN A 331 -9.33 -10.52 -0.80
C ASN A 331 -10.33 -10.00 -1.85
N SER A 332 -11.53 -9.61 -1.40
CA SER A 332 -12.59 -9.07 -2.27
C SER A 332 -12.25 -7.68 -2.80
N HIS A 333 -11.32 -6.99 -2.15
CA HIS A 333 -10.79 -5.70 -2.59
C HIS A 333 -9.91 -5.81 -3.85
N ILE A 334 -9.22 -6.95 -4.04
CA ILE A 334 -8.42 -7.20 -5.27
C ILE A 334 -9.38 -7.47 -6.43
N SER A 335 -9.19 -6.80 -7.55
CA SER A 335 -10.05 -7.03 -8.72
C SER A 335 -9.83 -8.44 -9.31
N ALA A 336 -10.80 -8.95 -10.06
CA ALA A 336 -10.62 -10.22 -10.77
C ALA A 336 -9.51 -10.14 -11.83
N LYS A 337 -9.31 -8.97 -12.44
CA LYS A 337 -8.25 -8.74 -13.41
C LYS A 337 -6.87 -8.74 -12.76
N ASP A 338 -6.72 -8.08 -11.61
CA ASP A 338 -5.47 -8.10 -10.84
C ASP A 338 -5.07 -9.52 -10.45
N ARG A 339 -5.99 -10.30 -9.86
CA ARG A 339 -5.69 -11.71 -9.50
C ARG A 339 -5.27 -12.55 -10.70
N ALA A 340 -5.95 -12.40 -11.84
CA ALA A 340 -5.63 -13.14 -13.05
C ALA A 340 -4.27 -12.73 -13.62
N PHE A 341 -3.96 -11.42 -13.60
CA PHE A 341 -2.67 -10.90 -14.02
C PHE A 341 -1.55 -11.35 -13.07
N THR A 342 -1.73 -11.30 -11.76
CA THR A 342 -0.72 -11.77 -10.79
C THR A 342 -0.38 -13.24 -11.04
N ARG A 343 -1.37 -14.10 -11.33
CA ARG A 343 -1.12 -15.49 -11.74
C ARG A 343 -0.32 -15.58 -13.06
N ALA A 344 -0.63 -14.73 -14.03
CA ALA A 344 0.09 -14.69 -15.30
C ALA A 344 1.55 -14.20 -15.12
N LEU A 345 1.77 -13.21 -14.25
CA LEU A 345 3.09 -12.70 -13.91
C LEU A 345 3.92 -13.78 -13.21
N LEU A 346 3.35 -14.49 -12.23
CA LEU A 346 4.03 -15.62 -11.59
C LEU A 346 4.47 -16.67 -12.61
N ASN A 347 3.58 -17.05 -13.54
CA ASN A 347 3.93 -18.00 -14.60
C ASN A 347 5.03 -17.46 -15.54
N HIS A 348 4.99 -16.16 -15.85
CA HIS A 348 6.03 -15.49 -16.65
C HIS A 348 7.39 -15.56 -15.96
N ASP A 349 7.45 -15.17 -14.68
CA ASP A 349 8.69 -15.14 -13.90
C ASP A 349 9.22 -16.56 -13.64
N CYS A 350 8.34 -17.50 -13.30
CA CYS A 350 8.69 -18.92 -13.17
C CYS A 350 9.26 -19.49 -14.47
N SER A 351 8.71 -19.13 -15.62
CA SER A 351 9.25 -19.55 -16.92
C SER A 351 10.61 -18.91 -17.22
N LYS A 352 10.83 -17.66 -16.80
CA LYS A 352 12.08 -16.92 -17.00
C LYS A 352 13.22 -17.50 -16.15
N GLN A 353 12.92 -17.92 -14.92
CA GLN A 353 13.90 -18.44 -13.94
C GLN A 353 13.89 -19.97 -13.81
N GLN A 354 13.16 -20.70 -14.66
CA GLN A 354 12.91 -22.14 -14.50
C GLN A 354 14.16 -22.98 -14.22
N ARG A 355 15.29 -22.64 -14.87
CA ARG A 355 16.55 -23.36 -14.68
C ARG A 355 17.15 -23.15 -13.29
N GLU A 356 17.16 -21.91 -12.79
CA GLU A 356 17.71 -21.57 -11.48
C GLU A 356 16.86 -22.19 -10.38
N ILE A 357 15.54 -22.01 -10.48
CA ILE A 357 14.55 -22.64 -9.58
C ILE A 357 14.75 -24.16 -9.51
N ALA A 358 14.92 -24.83 -10.64
CA ALA A 358 15.11 -26.29 -10.65
C ALA A 358 16.44 -26.73 -10.01
N LEU A 359 17.50 -25.90 -10.08
CA LEU A 359 18.78 -26.20 -9.43
C LEU A 359 18.66 -26.01 -7.91
N ASP A 360 18.09 -24.90 -7.48
CA ASP A 360 17.89 -24.59 -6.06
C ASP A 360 16.96 -25.61 -5.39
N GLU A 361 15.92 -26.08 -6.10
CA GLU A 361 15.05 -27.16 -5.64
C GLU A 361 15.84 -28.46 -5.39
N LEU A 362 16.72 -28.85 -6.32
CA LEU A 362 17.54 -30.05 -6.19
C LEU A 362 18.52 -29.95 -5.03
N GLU A 363 19.15 -28.79 -4.85
CA GLU A 363 20.04 -28.52 -3.71
C GLU A 363 19.29 -28.61 -2.39
N TRP A 364 18.10 -28.01 -2.32
CA TRP A 364 17.25 -28.07 -1.14
C TRP A 364 16.81 -29.50 -0.81
N MET A 365 16.34 -30.25 -1.81
CA MET A 365 15.92 -31.65 -1.65
C MET A 365 17.07 -32.56 -1.23
N HIS A 366 18.29 -32.27 -1.68
CA HIS A 366 19.47 -33.00 -1.24
C HIS A 366 19.77 -32.76 0.25
N ALA A 367 19.61 -31.51 0.71
CA ALA A 367 19.79 -31.14 2.11
C ALA A 367 18.66 -31.67 3.02
N HIS A 368 17.44 -31.87 2.49
CA HIS A 368 16.25 -32.27 3.23
C HIS A 368 15.59 -33.54 2.65
N PRO A 369 16.25 -34.70 2.67
CA PRO A 369 15.84 -35.90 1.92
C PRO A 369 14.50 -36.52 2.35
N ASN A 370 13.97 -36.14 3.52
CA ASN A 370 12.71 -36.65 4.07
C ASN A 370 11.58 -35.60 4.04
N GLU A 371 11.82 -34.45 3.44
CA GLU A 371 10.88 -33.35 3.40
C GLU A 371 10.43 -33.09 1.96
N ILE A 372 9.21 -32.60 1.82
CA ILE A 372 8.65 -32.21 0.53
C ILE A 372 8.67 -30.69 0.48
N PRO A 373 9.41 -30.09 -0.47
CA PRO A 373 9.44 -28.65 -0.60
C PRO A 373 8.14 -28.11 -1.19
N TYR A 374 7.83 -26.88 -0.84
CA TYR A 374 7.02 -26.00 -1.68
C TYR A 374 7.84 -24.78 -2.08
N ILE A 375 7.50 -24.16 -3.21
CA ILE A 375 8.18 -22.96 -3.69
C ILE A 375 7.42 -21.72 -3.25
N LEU A 376 8.15 -20.83 -2.60
CA LEU A 376 7.69 -19.51 -2.25
C LEU A 376 8.15 -18.49 -3.29
N PHE A 377 7.19 -17.75 -3.86
CA PHE A 377 7.40 -16.59 -4.71
C PHE A 377 7.05 -15.35 -3.88
N ASP A 378 8.08 -14.68 -3.36
CA ASP A 378 7.91 -13.48 -2.55
C ASP A 378 8.11 -12.22 -3.42
N TYR A 379 7.10 -11.36 -3.41
CA TYR A 379 7.09 -10.09 -4.12
C TYR A 379 7.08 -8.89 -3.16
N SER A 380 7.20 -9.10 -1.84
CA SER A 380 7.06 -8.04 -0.82
C SER A 380 8.09 -6.92 -0.98
N GLU A 381 9.32 -7.27 -1.33
CA GLU A 381 10.43 -6.32 -1.56
C GLU A 381 10.50 -5.85 -3.02
N GLY A 382 9.44 -6.08 -3.79
CA GLY A 382 9.37 -5.66 -5.17
C GLY A 382 10.09 -6.53 -6.17
N GLN A 383 11.30 -6.99 -5.88
CA GLN A 383 11.95 -8.03 -6.66
C GLN A 383 11.32 -9.39 -6.35
N LEU A 384 11.34 -10.31 -7.33
CA LEU A 384 10.94 -11.68 -7.07
C LEU A 384 12.07 -12.37 -6.30
N ASN A 385 11.78 -12.77 -5.06
CA ASN A 385 12.61 -13.70 -4.31
C ASN A 385 11.96 -15.09 -4.36
N VAL A 386 12.74 -16.08 -4.77
CA VAL A 386 12.29 -17.49 -4.81
C VAL A 386 13.00 -18.25 -3.71
N SER A 387 12.23 -18.92 -2.86
CA SER A 387 12.78 -19.76 -1.80
C SER A 387 12.01 -21.07 -1.65
N PHE A 388 12.58 -22.00 -0.89
CA PHE A 388 12.07 -23.34 -0.69
C PHE A 388 11.87 -23.60 0.80
N GLU A 389 10.69 -24.08 1.15
CA GLU A 389 10.34 -24.41 2.52
C GLU A 389 9.70 -25.78 2.63
N SER A 390 9.80 -26.37 3.82
CA SER A 390 9.11 -27.62 4.15
C SER A 390 7.61 -27.40 4.21
N HIS A 391 6.82 -28.27 3.60
CA HIS A 391 5.35 -28.23 3.75
C HIS A 391 4.88 -28.28 5.23
N GLN A 392 5.72 -28.76 6.15
CA GLN A 392 5.43 -28.77 7.58
C GLN A 392 5.46 -27.37 8.22
N ASN A 393 6.19 -26.44 7.61
CA ASN A 393 6.31 -25.05 8.05
C ASN A 393 5.27 -24.13 7.39
N ALA A 394 4.43 -24.69 6.51
CA ALA A 394 3.45 -23.89 5.80
C ALA A 394 2.47 -23.21 6.76
N PRO A 395 2.03 -21.98 6.46
CA PRO A 395 1.05 -21.30 7.28
C PRO A 395 -0.20 -22.17 7.51
N PRO A 396 -0.83 -22.14 8.70
CA PRO A 396 -1.94 -23.02 9.05
C PRO A 396 -3.10 -23.02 8.03
N GLU A 397 -3.31 -21.90 7.36
CA GLU A 397 -4.31 -21.73 6.31
C GLU A 397 -4.00 -22.46 4.99
N PHE A 398 -2.75 -22.86 4.75
CA PHE A 398 -2.33 -23.67 3.58
C PHE A 398 -1.98 -25.10 3.96
N ALA A 399 -1.73 -25.40 5.24
CA ALA A 399 -1.34 -26.73 5.69
C ALA A 399 -2.30 -27.81 5.16
N ALA A 400 -3.61 -27.61 5.26
CA ALA A 400 -4.60 -28.56 4.73
C ALA A 400 -4.57 -28.72 3.20
N GLU A 401 -4.21 -27.67 2.46
CA GLU A 401 -4.10 -27.68 1.00
C GLU A 401 -2.80 -28.36 0.53
N LEU A 402 -1.70 -28.15 1.25
CA LEU A 402 -0.40 -28.77 0.99
C LEU A 402 -0.35 -30.24 1.39
N THR A 403 -0.82 -30.59 2.59
CA THR A 403 -0.93 -31.98 3.05
C THR A 403 -1.79 -32.80 2.08
N ARG A 404 -2.89 -32.23 1.59
CA ARG A 404 -3.73 -32.86 0.57
C ARG A 404 -2.96 -33.28 -0.68
N THR A 405 -1.99 -32.49 -1.13
CA THR A 405 -1.22 -32.82 -2.34
C THR A 405 -0.12 -33.82 -2.09
N VAL A 406 0.54 -33.71 -0.94
CA VAL A 406 1.50 -34.70 -0.45
C VAL A 406 0.83 -36.08 -0.39
N ASP A 407 -0.32 -36.19 0.27
CA ASP A 407 -1.06 -37.44 0.43
C ASP A 407 -1.63 -37.97 -0.90
N GLY A 408 -1.90 -37.09 -1.85
CA GLY A 408 -2.40 -37.43 -3.18
C GLY A 408 -1.40 -38.20 -4.06
N GLY A 409 -0.18 -38.44 -3.58
CA GLY A 409 0.86 -39.18 -4.30
C GLY A 409 1.42 -38.42 -5.51
N ASN A 410 1.10 -37.14 -5.64
CA ASN A 410 1.49 -36.31 -6.77
C ASN A 410 2.52 -35.26 -6.33
N ALA A 411 3.58 -35.72 -5.66
CA ALA A 411 4.72 -34.91 -5.20
C ALA A 411 5.46 -34.16 -6.35
N ARG A 412 5.08 -34.39 -7.61
CA ARG A 412 5.55 -33.66 -8.79
C ARG A 412 4.76 -32.38 -9.10
N ARG A 413 3.64 -32.12 -8.41
CA ARG A 413 2.94 -30.84 -8.52
C ARG A 413 3.56 -29.85 -7.55
N LEU A 414 4.45 -29.04 -8.09
CA LEU A 414 5.02 -27.87 -7.44
C LEU A 414 3.92 -26.97 -6.89
N HIS A 415 3.97 -26.71 -5.59
CA HIS A 415 3.12 -25.73 -4.94
C HIS A 415 3.77 -24.37 -5.03
N LEU A 416 3.05 -23.44 -5.63
CA LEU A 416 3.47 -22.07 -5.82
C LEU A 416 2.72 -21.27 -4.76
N MET A 417 3.44 -20.84 -3.73
CA MET A 417 2.92 -19.95 -2.70
C MET A 417 3.40 -18.53 -3.02
N LEU A 418 2.48 -17.60 -3.25
CA LEU A 418 2.81 -16.19 -3.44
C LEU A 418 2.61 -15.45 -2.13
N ILE A 419 3.63 -14.75 -1.64
CA ILE A 419 3.49 -13.80 -0.54
C ILE A 419 3.43 -12.39 -1.12
N PHE A 420 2.38 -11.65 -0.77
CA PHE A 420 2.29 -10.23 -1.04
C PHE A 420 1.37 -9.53 -0.03
N ASP A 421 1.84 -8.43 0.59
CA ASP A 421 1.03 -7.57 1.50
C ASP A 421 0.42 -8.34 2.70
N GLY A 422 1.17 -9.33 3.24
CA GLY A 422 0.69 -10.24 4.28
C GLY A 422 -0.39 -11.24 3.82
N ASP A 423 -0.82 -11.15 2.56
CA ASP A 423 -1.72 -12.08 1.91
C ASP A 423 -0.92 -13.16 1.19
N VAL A 424 -1.13 -14.40 1.62
CA VAL A 424 -0.52 -15.57 1.00
C VAL A 424 -1.52 -16.22 0.04
N THR A 425 -1.11 -16.48 -1.20
CA THR A 425 -1.95 -17.12 -2.22
C THR A 425 -1.29 -18.39 -2.73
N LEU A 426 -1.92 -19.54 -2.50
CA LEU A 426 -1.53 -20.80 -3.14
C LEU A 426 -2.14 -20.89 -4.55
N PHE A 427 -1.30 -21.23 -5.54
CA PHE A 427 -1.67 -21.27 -6.96
C PHE A 427 -1.78 -22.66 -7.59
#